data_AF-A0A6G7YJ13-F1
#
_entry.id   AF-A0A6G7YJ13-F1
#
_cell.length_a   1.000
_cell.length_b   1.000
_cell.length_c   1.000
_cell.angle_alpha   90.00
_cell.angle_beta   90.00
_cell.angle_gamma   90.00
#
_symmetry.space_group_name_H-M   'P 1'
#
loop_
_entity.id
_entity.type
_entity.pdbx_description
1 polymer ?
#
loop_
_entity_poly.entity_id
_entity_poly.type
_entity_poly.pdbx_seq_one_letter_code
_entity_poly.pdbx_strand_id
1 'polypeptide(L)'
;MMGYAVRVLLASILAGLICVGIVSRLAMLLLARLNPMADGVVSDDGFVMGQFTVSGSLNLFLLGGTLIAVVGALTYFVVRPLLFGPVWFQWFSLSLPPGVVAGAVAVHTGGVDFQLLEPLWLAVSLFVAVPALFGPMVHALMLRTGRRAPGSRAVAAHPGVAWVVRAGFCALVLYAVVDLVNDVRVLA
;
A
#
# COMPACT_ATOMS: atom_id res chain seq x y z
N MET A 1 -0.24 -23.49 12.31
CA MET A 1 -0.16 -22.02 12.07
C MET A 1 1.10 -21.60 11.34
N MET A 2 2.29 -22.11 11.70
CA MET A 2 3.58 -21.75 11.11
C MET A 2 3.60 -21.71 9.57
N GLY A 3 3.11 -22.77 8.90
CA GLY A 3 3.13 -22.84 7.43
C GLY A 3 2.21 -21.84 6.71
N TYR A 4 1.19 -21.29 7.38
CA TYR A 4 0.35 -20.23 6.81
C TYR A 4 1.00 -18.85 7.01
N ALA A 5 1.60 -18.60 8.19
CA ALA A 5 2.43 -17.42 8.49
C ALA A 5 3.53 -17.21 7.46
N VAL A 6 4.34 -18.24 7.23
CA VAL A 6 5.44 -18.19 6.26
C VAL A 6 4.93 -17.89 4.85
N ARG A 7 3.80 -18.47 4.42
CA ARG A 7 3.24 -18.25 3.08
C ARG A 7 2.74 -16.82 2.88
N VAL A 8 2.02 -16.28 3.87
CA VAL A 8 1.57 -14.88 3.81
C VAL A 8 2.77 -13.95 3.80
N LEU A 9 3.80 -14.22 4.60
CA LEU A 9 5.02 -13.41 4.61
C LEU A 9 5.71 -13.45 3.25
N LEU A 10 5.92 -14.63 2.66
CA LEU A 10 6.51 -14.77 1.32
C LEU A 10 5.68 -14.09 0.24
N ALA A 11 4.35 -14.23 0.28
CA ALA A 11 3.45 -13.56 -0.66
C ALA A 11 3.51 -12.03 -0.51
N SER A 12 3.62 -11.54 0.73
CA SER A 12 3.72 -10.11 1.03
C SER A 12 5.07 -9.54 0.65
N ILE A 13 6.17 -10.28 0.84
CA ILE A 13 7.50 -9.91 0.35
C ILE A 13 7.44 -9.80 -1.17
N LEU A 14 6.95 -10.83 -1.87
CA LEU A 14 6.85 -10.80 -3.32
C LEU A 14 5.97 -9.64 -3.83
N ALA A 15 4.81 -9.41 -3.22
CA ALA A 15 3.92 -8.30 -3.57
C ALA A 15 4.57 -6.94 -3.27
N GLY A 16 5.30 -6.81 -2.15
CA GLY A 16 6.03 -5.61 -1.76
C GLY A 16 7.16 -5.29 -2.72
N LEU A 17 7.97 -6.29 -3.09
CA LEU A 17 9.04 -6.14 -4.10
C LEU A 17 8.47 -5.63 -5.44
N ILE A 18 7.30 -6.12 -5.85
CA ILE A 18 6.67 -5.69 -7.10
C ILE A 18 6.07 -4.29 -6.95
N CYS A 19 5.21 -4.04 -5.96
CA CYS A 19 4.49 -2.77 -5.83
C CYS A 19 5.44 -1.62 -5.42
N VAL A 20 6.16 -1.80 -4.31
CA VAL A 20 7.05 -0.77 -3.75
C VAL A 20 8.33 -0.66 -4.58
N GLY A 21 8.89 -1.79 -5.03
CA GLY A 21 10.13 -1.76 -5.80
C GLY A 21 9.93 -1.36 -7.27
N ILE A 22 9.18 -2.17 -8.02
CA ILE A 22 9.07 -2.01 -9.47
C ILE A 22 8.04 -0.94 -9.85
N VAL A 23 6.80 -1.05 -9.36
CA VAL A 23 5.71 -0.17 -9.80
C VAL A 23 5.95 1.27 -9.32
N SER A 24 6.40 1.47 -8.08
CA SER A 24 6.71 2.83 -7.58
C SER A 24 7.82 3.49 -8.39
N ARG A 25 8.88 2.75 -8.75
CA ARG A 25 9.95 3.30 -9.60
C ARG A 25 9.47 3.64 -11.01
N LEU A 26 8.59 2.82 -11.58
CA LEU A 26 7.99 3.13 -12.88
C LEU A 26 7.10 4.38 -12.80
N ALA A 27 6.33 4.53 -11.71
CA ALA A 27 5.53 5.73 -11.46
C ALA A 27 6.42 6.98 -11.35
N MET A 28 7.49 6.91 -10.57
CA MET A 28 8.44 8.02 -10.42
C MET A 28 9.19 8.35 -11.71
N LEU A 29 9.57 7.34 -12.50
CA LEU A 29 10.17 7.57 -13.82
C LEU A 29 9.19 8.29 -14.76
N LEU A 30 7.92 7.87 -14.76
CA LEU A 30 6.89 8.51 -15.56
C LEU A 30 6.71 9.98 -15.15
N LEU A 31 6.62 10.25 -13.86
CA LEU A 31 6.47 11.61 -13.32
C LEU A 31 7.70 12.48 -13.59
N ALA A 32 8.92 11.95 -13.44
CA ALA A 32 10.15 12.65 -13.77
C ALA A 32 10.23 13.00 -15.25
N ARG A 33 9.78 12.12 -16.15
CA ARG A 33 9.73 12.44 -17.60
C ARG A 33 8.73 13.52 -17.97
N LEU A 34 7.68 13.69 -17.18
CA LEU A 34 6.70 14.76 -17.37
C LEU A 34 7.18 16.09 -16.76
N ASN A 35 8.14 16.05 -15.82
CA ASN A 35 8.65 17.22 -15.10
C ASN A 35 10.17 17.34 -15.22
N PRO A 36 10.70 18.01 -16.26
CA PRO A 36 12.14 18.20 -16.44
C PRO A 36 12.82 18.92 -15.25
N MET A 37 12.06 19.71 -14.50
CA MET A 37 12.53 20.43 -13.30
C MET A 37 12.74 19.52 -12.09
N ALA A 38 12.10 18.34 -12.07
CA ALA A 38 12.24 17.35 -11.01
C ALA A 38 13.37 16.34 -11.28
N ASP A 39 13.90 16.29 -12.52
CA ASP A 39 14.98 15.38 -12.88
C ASP A 39 16.29 15.77 -12.17
N GLY A 40 16.92 14.81 -11.47
CA GLY A 40 18.14 15.06 -10.71
C GLY A 40 17.94 15.57 -9.27
N VAL A 41 16.70 15.76 -8.80
CA VAL A 41 16.40 16.13 -7.40
C VAL A 41 16.35 14.89 -6.51
N VAL A 42 16.84 15.00 -5.28
CA VAL A 42 16.75 13.92 -4.28
C VAL A 42 15.33 13.90 -3.70
N SER A 43 14.65 12.77 -3.86
CA SER A 43 13.32 12.51 -3.30
C SER A 43 13.39 12.25 -1.79
N ASP A 44 12.25 12.41 -1.11
CA ASP A 44 12.07 12.14 0.32
C ASP A 44 12.44 10.67 0.69
N ASP A 45 12.37 9.76 -0.27
CA ASP A 45 12.78 8.36 -0.15
C ASP A 45 14.31 8.12 -0.31
N GLY A 46 15.09 9.20 -0.46
CA GLY A 46 16.55 9.16 -0.51
C GLY A 46 17.14 8.69 -1.84
N PHE A 47 16.39 8.79 -2.94
CA PHE A 47 16.89 8.51 -4.30
C PHE A 47 16.78 9.73 -5.21
N VAL A 48 17.63 9.77 -6.23
CA VAL A 48 17.58 10.83 -7.25
C VAL A 48 16.46 10.52 -8.23
N MET A 49 15.49 11.43 -8.36
CA MET A 49 14.40 11.33 -9.31
C MET A 49 14.93 11.20 -10.75
N GLY A 50 14.27 10.37 -11.56
CA GLY A 50 14.67 10.12 -12.95
C GLY A 50 15.79 9.10 -13.16
N GLN A 51 16.50 8.68 -12.09
CA GLN A 51 17.65 7.77 -12.20
C GLN A 51 17.45 6.41 -11.53
N PHE A 52 17.79 5.34 -12.26
CA PHE A 52 17.88 3.99 -11.68
C PHE A 52 19.26 3.77 -11.04
N THR A 53 19.44 4.24 -9.80
CA THR A 53 20.63 3.90 -9.01
C THR A 53 20.45 2.53 -8.33
N VAL A 54 21.48 1.67 -8.40
CA VAL A 54 21.47 0.33 -7.79
C VAL A 54 21.43 0.44 -6.25
N SER A 55 22.15 1.40 -5.66
CA SER A 55 22.15 1.66 -4.22
C SER A 55 20.80 2.15 -3.70
N GLY A 56 20.20 3.14 -4.38
CA GLY A 56 18.85 3.62 -4.06
C GLY A 56 17.79 2.55 -4.29
N SER A 57 17.99 1.64 -5.26
CA SER A 57 17.09 0.51 -5.47
C SER A 57 17.17 -0.44 -4.30
N LEU A 58 18.37 -0.87 -3.93
CA LEU A 58 18.57 -1.82 -2.83
C LEU A 58 18.04 -1.29 -1.50
N ASN A 59 18.19 0.01 -1.20
CA ASN A 59 17.64 0.60 0.02
C ASN A 59 16.10 0.55 0.03
N LEU A 60 15.47 0.94 -1.07
CA LEU A 60 14.02 0.94 -1.22
C LEU A 60 13.45 -0.49 -1.26
N PHE A 61 14.19 -1.42 -1.85
CA PHE A 61 13.85 -2.85 -1.89
C PHE A 61 14.01 -3.54 -0.51
N LEU A 62 15.11 -3.28 0.20
CA LEU A 62 15.45 -3.99 1.45
C LEU A 62 14.85 -3.34 2.69
N LEU A 63 14.85 -2.01 2.80
CA LEU A 63 14.29 -1.31 3.96
C LEU A 63 12.81 -0.99 3.72
N GLY A 64 12.47 -0.30 2.63
CA GLY A 64 11.09 0.05 2.31
C GLY A 64 10.21 -1.17 2.02
N GLY A 65 10.62 -1.99 1.04
CA GLY A 65 9.87 -3.16 0.59
C GLY A 65 9.67 -4.21 1.68
N THR A 66 10.68 -4.46 2.52
CA THR A 66 10.59 -5.49 3.56
C THR A 66 9.77 -5.02 4.76
N LEU A 67 9.90 -3.77 5.21
CA LEU A 67 9.07 -3.23 6.29
C LEU A 67 7.60 -3.18 5.87
N ILE A 68 7.31 -2.67 4.67
CA ILE A 68 5.97 -2.64 4.11
C ILE A 68 5.43 -4.06 3.92
N ALA A 69 6.26 -5.02 3.48
CA ALA A 69 5.86 -6.42 3.37
C ALA A 69 5.50 -7.04 4.73
N VAL A 70 6.24 -6.73 5.80
CA VAL A 70 5.95 -7.22 7.16
C VAL A 70 4.67 -6.60 7.70
N VAL A 71 4.52 -5.27 7.62
CA VAL A 71 3.31 -4.57 8.07
C VAL A 71 2.10 -5.02 7.24
N GLY A 72 2.27 -5.15 5.93
CA GLY A 72 1.26 -5.66 5.01
C GLY A 72 0.87 -7.11 5.30
N ALA A 73 1.84 -7.98 5.63
CA ALA A 73 1.58 -9.35 6.04
C ALA A 73 0.74 -9.40 7.32
N LEU A 74 1.12 -8.63 8.34
CA LEU A 74 0.40 -8.54 9.61
C LEU A 74 -1.02 -8.01 9.42
N THR A 75 -1.16 -6.96 8.60
CA THR A 75 -2.47 -6.38 8.27
C THR A 75 -3.34 -7.38 7.55
N TYR A 76 -2.79 -8.05 6.53
CA TYR A 76 -3.50 -9.10 5.80
C TYR A 76 -3.90 -10.27 6.72
N PHE A 77 -3.06 -10.63 7.68
CA PHE A 77 -3.36 -11.63 8.70
C PHE A 77 -4.62 -11.32 9.50
N VAL A 78 -4.77 -10.06 9.92
CA VAL A 78 -5.90 -9.56 10.69
C VAL A 78 -7.14 -9.39 9.81
N VAL A 79 -6.98 -8.80 8.62
CA VAL A 79 -8.09 -8.46 7.73
C VAL A 79 -8.69 -9.69 7.06
N ARG A 80 -7.89 -10.68 6.66
CA ARG A 80 -8.37 -11.86 5.93
C ARG A 80 -9.54 -12.60 6.60
N PRO A 81 -9.52 -12.90 7.92
CA PRO A 81 -10.67 -13.51 8.59
C PRO A 81 -11.84 -12.53 8.81
N LEU A 82 -11.64 -11.23 8.71
CA LEU A 82 -12.67 -10.19 8.86
C LEU A 82 -13.45 -9.92 7.56
N LEU A 83 -12.94 -10.37 6.41
CA LEU A 83 -13.63 -10.23 5.12
C LEU A 83 -15.02 -10.87 5.19
N PHE A 84 -16.01 -10.16 4.66
CA PHE A 84 -17.40 -10.61 4.63
C PHE A 84 -18.06 -10.24 3.30
N GLY A 85 -19.21 -10.83 3.01
CA GLY A 85 -19.99 -10.49 1.84
C GLY A 85 -19.43 -11.04 0.51
N PRO A 86 -19.91 -10.51 -0.62
CA PRO A 86 -19.60 -11.03 -1.94
C PRO A 86 -18.13 -10.82 -2.31
N VAL A 87 -17.61 -11.64 -3.22
CA VAL A 87 -16.19 -11.67 -3.61
C VAL A 87 -15.69 -10.28 -4.03
N TRP A 88 -16.46 -9.56 -4.85
CA TRP A 88 -16.09 -8.21 -5.31
C TRP A 88 -15.81 -7.24 -4.14
N PHE A 89 -16.60 -7.33 -3.07
CA PHE A 89 -16.48 -6.46 -1.89
C PHE A 89 -15.23 -6.80 -1.08
N GLN A 90 -14.83 -8.08 -1.04
CA GLN A 90 -13.60 -8.50 -0.39
C GLN A 90 -12.36 -7.97 -1.11
N TRP A 91 -12.35 -8.03 -2.45
CA TRP A 91 -11.27 -7.46 -3.27
C TRP A 91 -11.19 -5.94 -3.10
N PHE A 92 -12.34 -5.27 -3.11
CA PHE A 92 -12.42 -3.83 -2.83
C PHE A 92 -11.85 -3.47 -1.46
N SER A 93 -12.25 -4.21 -0.40
CA SER A 93 -11.80 -3.98 0.98
C SER A 93 -10.30 -4.22 1.18
N LEU A 94 -9.68 -5.03 0.33
CA LEU A 94 -8.23 -5.27 0.34
C LEU A 94 -7.46 -4.29 -0.54
N SER A 95 -8.14 -3.60 -1.45
CA SER A 95 -7.51 -2.71 -2.42
C SER A 95 -7.60 -1.25 -1.98
N LEU A 96 -8.81 -0.70 -1.88
CA LEU A 96 -8.98 0.74 -1.69
C LEU A 96 -8.45 1.23 -0.33
N PRO A 97 -8.78 0.58 0.81
CA PRO A 97 -8.30 1.01 2.12
C PRO A 97 -6.78 1.17 2.25
N PRO A 98 -5.93 0.16 1.94
CA PRO A 98 -4.48 0.35 2.04
C PRO A 98 -3.97 1.39 1.04
N GLY A 99 -4.60 1.50 -0.14
CA GLY A 99 -4.28 2.54 -1.12
C GLY A 99 -4.42 3.95 -0.55
N VAL A 100 -5.58 4.22 0.06
CA VAL A 100 -5.86 5.52 0.67
C VAL A 100 -5.00 5.77 1.90
N VAL A 101 -4.84 4.79 2.79
CA VAL A 101 -4.05 4.98 4.02
C VAL A 101 -2.58 5.23 3.71
N ALA A 102 -1.98 4.42 2.84
CA ALA A 102 -0.59 4.64 2.44
C ALA A 102 -0.44 5.89 1.56
N GLY A 103 -1.43 6.21 0.73
CA GLY A 103 -1.47 7.43 -0.05
C GLY A 103 -1.51 8.69 0.82
N ALA A 104 -2.32 8.70 1.90
CA ALA A 104 -2.36 9.80 2.86
C ALA A 104 -1.01 9.98 3.60
N VAL A 105 -0.32 8.88 3.88
CA VAL A 105 1.02 8.95 4.51
C VAL A 105 2.08 9.43 3.51
N ALA A 106 1.98 9.06 2.23
CA ALA A 106 2.96 9.42 1.22
C ALA A 106 2.75 10.82 0.64
N VAL A 107 1.50 11.21 0.38
CA VAL A 107 1.13 12.50 -0.20
C VAL A 107 0.91 13.49 0.92
N HIS A 108 1.95 14.24 1.27
CA HIS A 108 1.86 15.29 2.27
C HIS A 108 2.57 16.57 1.84
N THR A 109 2.10 17.69 2.35
CA THR A 109 2.56 19.05 1.99
C THR A 109 4.02 19.35 2.36
N GLY A 110 4.61 18.60 3.31
CA GLY A 110 5.99 18.77 3.73
C GLY A 110 7.04 18.08 2.85
N GLY A 111 6.61 17.35 1.82
CA GLY A 111 7.49 16.54 0.98
C GLY A 111 7.97 17.31 -0.25
N VAL A 112 9.23 17.15 -0.61
CA VAL A 112 9.80 17.75 -1.84
C VAL A 112 9.14 17.16 -3.08
N ASP A 113 8.69 15.91 -2.98
CA ASP A 113 8.19 15.12 -4.10
C ASP A 113 6.89 15.67 -4.70
N PHE A 114 5.98 16.20 -3.89
CA PHE A 114 4.66 16.65 -4.38
C PHE A 114 4.58 18.14 -4.73
N GLN A 115 5.62 18.92 -4.41
CA GLN A 115 5.71 20.33 -4.78
C GLN A 115 6.24 20.53 -6.21
N LEU A 116 6.97 19.56 -6.75
CA LEU A 116 7.64 19.66 -8.04
C LEU A 116 7.00 18.80 -9.16
N LEU A 117 6.07 17.92 -8.81
CA LEU A 117 5.50 16.94 -9.76
C LEU A 117 4.14 17.40 -10.31
N GLU A 118 4.14 17.83 -11.56
CA GLU A 118 2.93 18.08 -12.34
C GLU A 118 2.64 16.96 -13.36
N PRO A 119 1.38 16.58 -13.59
CA PRO A 119 0.19 17.09 -12.93
C PRO A 119 -0.07 16.36 -11.60
N LEU A 120 -0.42 17.12 -10.55
CA LEU A 120 -0.64 16.61 -9.19
C LEU A 120 -1.61 15.42 -9.12
N TRP A 121 -2.73 15.48 -9.86
CA TRP A 121 -3.73 14.41 -9.87
C TRP A 121 -3.14 13.07 -10.32
N LEU A 122 -2.17 13.07 -11.23
CA LEU A 122 -1.52 11.85 -11.70
C LEU A 122 -0.57 11.31 -10.63
N ALA A 123 0.21 12.18 -9.99
CA ALA A 123 1.09 11.80 -8.89
C ALA A 123 0.29 11.16 -7.75
N VAL A 124 -0.74 11.85 -7.25
CA VAL A 124 -1.63 11.35 -6.20
C VAL A 124 -2.26 10.02 -6.60
N SER A 125 -2.76 9.91 -7.83
CA SER A 125 -3.37 8.66 -8.32
C SER A 125 -2.39 7.49 -8.33
N LEU A 126 -1.14 7.71 -8.77
CA LEU A 126 -0.12 6.68 -8.80
C LEU A 126 0.29 6.23 -7.39
N PHE A 127 0.50 7.18 -6.49
CA PHE A 127 0.89 6.91 -5.09
C PHE A 127 -0.22 6.27 -4.26
N VAL A 128 -1.50 6.46 -4.63
CA VAL A 128 -2.63 5.70 -4.06
C VAL A 128 -2.77 4.32 -4.73
N ALA A 129 -2.60 4.25 -6.06
CA ALA A 129 -2.80 3.02 -6.82
C ALA A 129 -1.78 1.94 -6.48
N VAL A 130 -0.50 2.30 -6.29
CA VAL A 130 0.55 1.34 -5.94
C VAL A 130 0.23 0.53 -4.68
N PRO A 131 -0.02 1.15 -3.52
CA PRO A 131 -0.43 0.42 -2.32
C PRO A 131 -1.81 -0.23 -2.45
N ALA A 132 -2.71 0.32 -3.29
CA ALA A 132 -4.00 -0.31 -3.55
C ALA A 132 -3.89 -1.67 -4.27
N LEU A 133 -2.79 -1.92 -4.99
CA LEU A 133 -2.53 -3.20 -5.66
C LEU A 133 -1.97 -4.28 -4.71
N PHE A 134 -1.34 -3.86 -3.61
CA PHE A 134 -0.65 -4.77 -2.70
C PHE A 134 -1.58 -5.83 -2.10
N GLY A 135 -2.67 -5.41 -1.45
CA GLY A 135 -3.62 -6.31 -0.79
C GLY A 135 -4.25 -7.34 -1.72
N PRO A 136 -4.76 -6.95 -2.91
CA PRO A 136 -5.22 -7.87 -3.94
C PRO A 136 -4.15 -8.87 -4.39
N MET A 137 -2.90 -8.42 -4.62
CA MET A 137 -1.83 -9.33 -5.03
C MET A 137 -1.56 -10.41 -3.98
N VAL A 138 -1.43 -10.02 -2.71
CA VAL A 138 -1.27 -10.98 -1.60
C VAL A 138 -2.48 -11.92 -1.53
N HIS A 139 -3.70 -11.39 -1.69
CA HIS A 139 -4.92 -12.18 -1.67
C HIS A 139 -4.97 -13.21 -2.80
N ALA A 140 -4.60 -12.81 -4.02
CA ALA A 140 -4.54 -13.68 -5.20
C ALA A 140 -3.54 -14.82 -5.00
N LEU A 141 -2.34 -14.50 -4.51
CA LEU A 141 -1.31 -15.50 -4.21
C LEU A 141 -1.79 -16.49 -3.13
N MET A 142 -2.46 -15.98 -2.09
CA MET A 142 -2.97 -16.80 -1.01
C MET A 142 -4.15 -17.68 -1.42
N LEU A 143 -5.02 -17.22 -2.32
CA LEU A 143 -6.12 -18.05 -2.86
C LEU A 143 -5.60 -19.31 -3.56
N ARG A 144 -4.47 -19.24 -4.26
CA ARG A 144 -3.83 -20.41 -4.90
C ARG A 144 -3.43 -21.50 -3.90
N THR A 145 -3.29 -21.15 -2.63
CA THR A 145 -2.91 -22.11 -1.59
C THR A 145 -4.08 -22.89 -0.99
N GLY A 146 -5.33 -22.50 -1.26
CA GLY A 146 -6.56 -23.19 -0.82
C GLY A 146 -6.79 -23.23 0.69
N ARG A 147 -5.97 -22.55 1.51
CA ARG A 147 -6.07 -22.59 2.96
C ARG A 147 -7.01 -21.54 3.50
N ARG A 148 -7.91 -21.94 4.41
CA ARG A 148 -8.70 -21.00 5.21
C ARG A 148 -7.78 -20.19 6.13
N ALA A 149 -8.12 -18.92 6.31
CA ALA A 149 -7.37 -18.06 7.22
C ALA A 149 -7.51 -18.55 8.67
N PRO A 150 -6.39 -18.62 9.42
CA PRO A 150 -6.43 -18.76 10.87
C PRO A 150 -7.34 -17.68 11.48
N GLY A 151 -8.03 -17.98 12.57
CA GLY A 151 -8.92 -17.02 13.25
C GLY A 151 -10.32 -16.90 12.66
N SER A 152 -10.61 -17.45 11.48
CA SER A 152 -11.97 -17.46 10.89
C SER A 152 -13.04 -18.05 11.82
N ARG A 153 -12.71 -19.10 12.59
CA ARG A 153 -13.59 -19.66 13.62
C ARG A 153 -13.81 -18.72 14.80
N ALA A 154 -12.77 -18.01 15.24
CA ALA A 154 -12.87 -17.07 16.35
C ALA A 154 -13.72 -15.84 15.98
N VAL A 155 -13.57 -15.33 14.76
CA VAL A 155 -14.42 -14.26 14.20
C VAL A 155 -15.88 -14.71 14.14
N ALA A 156 -16.15 -15.96 13.75
CA ALA A 156 -17.50 -16.52 13.73
C ALA A 156 -18.08 -16.71 15.15
N ALA A 157 -17.25 -17.06 16.13
CA ALA A 157 -17.67 -17.22 17.53
C ALA A 157 -17.92 -15.87 18.25
N HIS A 158 -17.24 -14.81 17.84
CA HIS A 158 -17.31 -13.49 18.46
C HIS A 158 -17.61 -12.38 17.44
N PRO A 159 -18.85 -12.32 16.90
CA PRO A 159 -19.20 -11.38 15.84
C PRO A 159 -19.09 -9.91 16.28
N GLY A 160 -19.35 -9.60 17.56
CA GLY A 160 -19.21 -8.25 18.10
C GLY A 160 -17.78 -7.71 18.00
N VAL A 161 -16.79 -8.53 18.39
CA VAL A 161 -15.36 -8.17 18.28
C VAL A 161 -14.99 -7.91 16.81
N ALA A 162 -15.46 -8.76 15.90
CA ALA A 162 -15.19 -8.60 14.48
C ALA A 162 -15.78 -7.28 13.91
N TRP A 163 -16.97 -6.89 14.35
CA TRP A 163 -17.57 -5.60 13.97
C TRP A 163 -16.84 -4.40 14.55
N VAL A 164 -16.37 -4.48 15.80
CA VAL A 164 -15.53 -3.43 16.40
C VAL A 164 -14.24 -3.23 15.60
N VAL A 165 -13.56 -4.32 15.22
CA VAL A 165 -12.33 -4.22 14.44
C VAL A 165 -12.61 -3.67 13.02
N ARG A 166 -13.70 -4.09 12.38
CA ARG A 166 -14.13 -3.50 11.08
C ARG A 166 -14.42 -2.01 11.19
N ALA A 167 -15.13 -1.59 12.24
CA ALA A 167 -15.42 -0.18 12.50
C ALA A 167 -14.12 0.61 12.73
N GLY A 168 -13.15 0.06 13.45
CA GLY A 168 -11.82 0.65 13.63
C GLY A 168 -11.09 0.87 12.31
N PHE A 169 -11.05 -0.14 11.43
CA PHE A 169 -10.48 0.02 10.08
C PHE A 169 -11.24 1.05 9.25
N CYS A 170 -12.58 1.07 9.33
CA CYS A 170 -13.39 2.05 8.61
C CYS A 170 -13.09 3.48 9.09
N ALA A 171 -13.00 3.71 10.39
CA ALA A 171 -12.64 5.00 10.96
C ALA A 171 -11.23 5.45 10.54
N LEU A 172 -10.25 4.54 10.54
CA LEU A 172 -8.89 4.81 10.06
C LEU A 172 -8.89 5.24 8.59
N VAL A 173 -9.64 4.56 7.74
CA VAL A 173 -9.74 4.89 6.31
C VAL A 173 -10.41 6.25 6.12
N LEU A 174 -11.50 6.53 6.84
CA LEU A 174 -12.18 7.82 6.76
C LEU A 174 -11.27 8.96 7.20
N TYR A 175 -10.51 8.77 8.27
CA TYR A 175 -9.48 9.71 8.70
C TYR A 175 -8.45 9.96 7.59
N ALA A 176 -7.90 8.89 7.00
CA ALA A 176 -6.93 8.99 5.92
C ALA A 176 -7.49 9.67 4.65
N VAL A 177 -8.77 9.46 4.31
CA VAL A 177 -9.42 10.18 3.20
C VAL A 177 -9.45 11.68 3.50
N VAL A 178 -9.87 12.08 4.71
CA VAL A 178 -9.97 13.49 5.09
C VAL A 178 -8.59 14.15 5.03
N ASP A 179 -7.59 13.48 5.60
CA ASP A 179 -6.20 13.93 5.62
C ASP A 179 -5.66 14.13 4.19
N LEU A 180 -5.76 13.09 3.35
CA LEU A 180 -5.33 13.14 1.94
C LEU A 180 -6.04 14.25 1.15
N VAL A 181 -7.36 14.44 1.36
CA VAL A 181 -8.10 15.50 0.67
C VAL A 181 -7.63 16.89 1.12
N ASN A 182 -7.29 17.07 2.39
CA ASN A 182 -6.76 18.33 2.89
C ASN A 182 -5.39 18.63 2.29
N ASP A 183 -4.49 17.64 2.25
CA ASP A 183 -3.16 17.83 1.64
C ASP A 183 -3.26 18.13 0.14
N VAL A 184 -4.10 17.40 -0.60
CA VAL A 184 -4.31 17.66 -2.04
C VAL A 184 -4.88 19.07 -2.29
N ARG A 185 -5.75 19.58 -1.41
CA ARG A 185 -6.29 20.95 -1.52
C ARG A 185 -5.25 22.03 -1.26
N VAL A 186 -4.25 21.75 -0.45
CA VAL A 186 -3.16 22.70 -0.16
C VAL A 186 -2.13 22.69 -1.30
N LEU A 187 -1.94 21.55 -1.95
CA LEU A 187 -0.99 21.38 -3.05
C LEU A 187 -1.51 21.86 -4.42
N ALA A 188 -2.82 21.95 -4.62
CA ALA A 188 -3.47 22.36 -5.88
C ALA A 188 -3.70 23.88 -5.95
#